data_AF-A0A2D9G9B3-F1
#
_entry.id   AF-A0A2D9G9B3-F1
#
_cell.length_a   1.000
_cell.length_b   1.000
_cell.length_c   1.000
_cell.angle_alpha   90.00
_cell.angle_beta   90.00
_cell.angle_gamma   90.00
#
_symmetry.space_group_name_H-M   'P 1'
#
loop_
_entity.id
_entity.type
_entity.pdbx_description
1 polymer ?
#
loop_
_entity_poly.entity_id
_entity_poly.type
_entity_poly.pdbx_seq_one_letter_code
_entity_poly.pdbx_strand_id
1 'polypeptide(L)' 'MKSFEWLGQTIASLCWIVSVFVYGYADGNGLEMSNGDWLQLAAASSWMVSNIASILKFK' A
#
# COMPACT_ATOMS: atom_id res chain seq x y z
N MET A 1 -21.92 -9.58 0.03
CA MET A 1 -20.67 -10.14 -0.56
C MET A 1 -19.67 -9.01 -0.57
N LYS A 2 -18.45 -9.17 -0.04
CA LYS A 2 -17.43 -8.16 -0.32
C LYS A 2 -17.14 -8.29 -1.81
N SER A 3 -17.31 -7.18 -2.53
CA SER A 3 -17.17 -7.15 -3.98
C SER A 3 -15.77 -7.67 -4.36
N PHE A 4 -15.66 -8.36 -5.50
CA PHE A 4 -14.37 -8.70 -6.11
C PHE A 4 -13.45 -7.47 -6.21
N GLU A 5 -14.06 -6.28 -6.33
CA GLU A 5 -13.40 -4.99 -6.25
C GLU A 5 -12.63 -4.80 -4.94
N TRP A 6 -13.20 -5.12 -3.76
CA TRP A 6 -12.51 -4.96 -2.47
C TRP A 6 -11.21 -5.76 -2.42
N LEU A 7 -11.25 -7.00 -2.93
CA LEU A 7 -10.06 -7.85 -2.99
C LEU A 7 -9.02 -7.25 -3.96
N GLY A 8 -9.46 -6.81 -5.14
CA GLY A 8 -8.59 -6.14 -6.11
C GLY A 8 -7.94 -4.88 -5.55
N GLN A 9 -8.68 -4.05 -4.82
CA GLN A 9 -8.20 -2.83 -4.17
C GLN A 9 -7.19 -3.15 -3.06
N THR A 10 -7.43 -4.20 -2.29
CA THR A 10 -6.51 -4.68 -1.25
C THR A 10 -5.19 -5.14 -1.86
N ILE A 11 -5.25 -5.99 -2.89
CA ILE A 11 -4.07 -6.48 -3.61
C ILE A 11 -3.33 -5.32 -4.27
N ALA A 12 -4.03 -4.39 -4.93
CA ALA A 12 -3.42 -3.22 -5.55
C ALA A 12 -2.67 -2.35 -4.53
N SER A 13 -3.28 -2.07 -3.37
CA SER A 13 -2.62 -1.31 -2.30
C SER A 13 -1.36 -2.02 -1.78
N LEU A 14 -1.41 -3.35 -1.64
CA LEU A 14 -0.26 -4.16 -1.23
C LEU A 14 0.87 -4.11 -2.27
N CYS A 15 0.53 -4.31 -3.55
CA CYS A 15 1.50 -4.25 -4.64
C CYS A 15 2.18 -2.88 -4.72
N TRP A 16 1.45 -1.79 -4.47
CA TRP A 16 2.02 -0.45 -4.45
C TRP A 16 2.97 -0.24 -3.26
N ILE A 17 2.58 -0.69 -2.06
CA ILE A 17 3.48 -0.65 -0.89
C ILE A 17 4.78 -1.38 -1.19
N VAL A 18 4.69 -2.61 -1.72
CA VAL A 18 5.87 -3.43 -2.05
C VAL A 18 6.72 -2.78 -3.14
N SER A 19 6.10 -2.19 -4.18
CA SER A 19 6.87 -1.60 -5.29
C SER A 19 7.75 -0.44 -4.83
N VAL A 20 7.28 0.38 -3.89
CA VAL A 20 8.06 1.49 -3.31
C VAL A 20 9.35 0.98 -2.68
N PHE A 21 9.32 -0.15 -1.98
CA PHE A 21 10.54 -0.76 -1.43
C PHE A 21 11.40 -1.42 -2.52
N VAL A 22 10.79 -2.11 -3.49
CA VAL A 22 11.54 -2.75 -4.58
C VAL A 22 12.38 -1.74 -5.36
N TYR A 23 11.77 -0.62 -5.75
CA TYR A 23 12.52 0.44 -6.45
C TYR A 23 13.47 1.18 -5.51
N GLY A 24 13.10 1.40 -4.24
CA GLY A 24 13.97 2.04 -3.26
C GLY A 24 15.25 1.25 -2.94
N TYR A 25 15.27 -0.06 -3.16
CA TYR A 25 16.47 -0.91 -3.01
C TYR A 25 17.18 -1.20 -4.34
N ALA A 26 16.70 -0.70 -5.48
CA ALA A 26 17.16 -1.13 -6.80
C ALA A 26 18.64 -0.78 -7.10
N ASP A 27 19.19 0.26 -6.46
CA ASP A 27 20.58 0.69 -6.66
C ASP A 27 21.59 -0.07 -5.78
N GLY A 28 21.13 -0.94 -4.87
CA GLY A 28 22.01 -1.80 -4.06
C GLY A 28 22.81 -1.08 -2.95
N ASN A 29 22.71 0.25 -2.84
CA ASN A 29 23.41 1.08 -1.86
C ASN A 29 22.63 1.29 -0.55
N GLY A 30 21.50 0.59 -0.38
CA GLY A 30 20.59 0.73 0.74
C GLY A 30 19.19 1.12 0.29
N LEU A 31 18.36 1.58 1.22
CA LEU A 31 17.02 2.10 0.92
C LEU A 31 17.12 3.59 0.58
N GLU A 32 16.98 3.93 -0.69
CA GLU A 32 16.93 5.30 -1.17
C GLU A 32 15.48 5.70 -1.48
N MET A 33 14.98 6.73 -0.80
CA MET A 33 13.60 7.20 -0.94
C MET A 33 13.53 8.71 -1.01
N SER A 34 12.83 9.22 -2.03
CA SER A 34 12.47 10.63 -2.14
C SER A 34 11.28 10.96 -1.23
N ASN A 35 11.08 12.25 -0.96
CA ASN A 35 9.89 12.74 -0.26
C ASN A 35 8.58 12.27 -0.92
N GLY A 36 8.58 12.14 -2.25
CA GLY A 36 7.44 11.61 -3.00
C GLY A 36 7.14 10.14 -2.71
N ASP A 37 8.17 9.32 -2.50
CA ASP A 37 8.02 7.89 -2.23
C ASP A 37 7.45 7.65 -0.83
N TRP A 38 7.85 8.48 0.13
CA TRP A 38 7.25 8.49 1.47
C TRP A 38 5.77 8.85 1.44
N LEU A 39 5.38 9.84 0.63
CA LEU A 39 3.97 10.20 0.44
C LEU A 39 3.18 9.07 -0.23
N GLN A 40 3.76 8.42 -1.25
CA GLN A 40 3.13 7.25 -1.89
C GLN A 40 2.95 6.08 -0.91
N LEU A 41 3.97 5.78 -0.12
CA LEU A 41 3.91 4.73 0.89
C LEU A 41 2.82 5.01 1.94
N ALA A 42 2.73 6.26 2.41
CA ALA A 42 1.70 6.69 3.34
C ALA A 42 0.29 6.59 2.73
N ALA A 43 0.12 7.01 1.48
CA ALA A 43 -1.15 6.93 0.76
C ALA A 43 -1.60 5.48 0.54
N ALA A 44 -0.71 4.61 0.04
CA ALA A 44 -1.01 3.20 -0.20
C ALA A 44 -1.30 2.44 1.11
N SER A 45 -0.56 2.76 2.18
CA SER A 45 -0.83 2.21 3.53
C SER A 45 -2.18 2.67 4.08
N SER A 46 -2.54 3.95 3.90
CA SER A 46 -3.85 4.46 4.31
C SER A 46 -5.01 3.80 3.56
N TRP A 47 -4.82 3.51 2.27
CA TRP A 47 -5.78 2.73 1.47
C TRP A 47 -5.93 1.31 2.01
N MET A 48 -4.83 0.63 2.33
CA MET A 48 -4.89 -0.70 2.96
C MET A 48 -5.66 -0.64 4.30
N VAL A 49 -5.37 0.35 5.14
CA VAL A 49 -6.10 0.56 6.41
C VAL A 49 -7.58 0.80 6.17
N SER A 50 -7.96 1.61 5.17
CA SER A 50 -9.37 1.83 4.78
C SER A 50 -10.05 0.52 4.35
N ASN A 51 -9.37 -0.29 3.53
CA ASN A 51 -9.87 -1.61 3.13
C ASN A 51 -10.05 -2.52 4.36
N ILE A 52 -9.11 -2.54 5.30
CA ILE A 52 -9.24 -3.29 6.56
C ILE A 52 -10.39 -2.74 7.42
N ALA A 53 -10.50 -1.43 7.58
CA ALA A 53 -11.54 -0.80 8.37
C ALA A 53 -12.94 -1.13 7.82
N SER A 54 -13.11 -1.18 6.49
CA SER A 54 -14.38 -1.55 5.86
C SER A 54 -14.86 -2.97 6.19
N ILE A 55 -13.96 -3.83 6.69
CA ILE A 55 -14.28 -5.21 7.09
C ILE A 55 -14.49 -5.35 8.60
N LEU A 56 -14.02 -4.38 9.38
CA LEU A 56 -14.25 -4.28 10.80
C LEU A 56 -15.64 -3.68 11.01
N LYS A 57 -16.56 -4.47 11.55
CA LYS A 57 -17.83 -3.94 12.04
C LYS A 57 -17.58 -3.29 13.39
N PHE A 58 -17.48 -1.97 13.43
CA PHE A 58 -17.63 -1.24 14.68
C PHE A 58 -19.11 -1.37 15.10
N LYS A 59 -19.33 -1.98 16.26
CA LYS A 59 -20.64 -2.15 16.88
C LYS A 59 -20.92 -0.98 17.82
#